data_AF-A0A6M0LF21-F1
#
_entry.id   AF-A0A6M0LF21-F1
#
_cell.length_a   1.000
_cell.length_b   1.000
_cell.length_c   1.000
_cell.angle_alpha   90.00
_cell.angle_beta   90.00
_cell.angle_gamma   90.00
#
_symmetry.space_group_name_H-M   'P 1'
#
loop_
_entity.id
_entity.type
_entity.pdbx_description
1 polymer ?
#
loop_
_entity_poly.entity_id
_entity_poly.type
_entity_poly.pdbx_seq_one_letter_code
_entity_poly.pdbx_strand_id
1 'polypeptide(L)'
;MNINIPGIDITKAIQNSGSEELFTELLGDVYKLMDDKINLVESYLMQGDIQNFTVQVHSLKTTCRMIGAMDLGEDFFTLEKLGKDNNVPEIQKLTPGILDSLRALKPYLQPFASNDNTGQKSFDKNALSNILNTLIKAVDDFDLGAAEEATKQLFSYDCHEELSEKITALDKLVSNLDYDEAKELAKQILSSL
;
A
#
# COMPACT_ATOMS: atom_id res chain seq x y z
N MET A 1 20.16 -0.76 6.91
CA MET A 1 20.37 0.68 6.58
C MET A 1 20.42 1.43 7.91
N ASN A 2 21.14 2.56 8.07
CA ASN A 2 20.95 3.38 9.28
C ASN A 2 19.78 4.33 9.03
N ILE A 3 18.55 3.84 9.24
CA ILE A 3 17.34 4.66 9.13
C ILE A 3 17.31 5.62 10.33
N ASN A 4 17.35 6.91 10.07
CA ASN A 4 17.24 7.94 11.10
C ASN A 4 16.25 9.00 10.62
N ILE A 5 15.05 9.00 11.20
CA ILE A 5 13.99 9.95 10.89
C ILE A 5 13.63 10.69 12.19
N PRO A 6 13.75 12.02 12.23
CA PRO A 6 13.39 12.78 13.41
C PRO A 6 11.95 12.52 13.87
N GLY A 7 11.76 12.30 15.17
CA GLY A 7 10.43 12.05 15.75
C GLY A 7 9.89 10.64 15.52
N ILE A 8 10.66 9.74 14.90
CA ILE A 8 10.29 8.33 14.73
C ILE A 8 11.16 7.44 15.64
N ASP A 9 10.50 6.64 16.47
CA ASP A 9 11.12 5.52 17.18
C ASP A 9 11.24 4.30 16.26
N ILE A 10 12.42 4.15 15.65
CA ILE A 10 12.73 3.06 14.71
C ILE A 10 12.61 1.69 15.36
N THR A 11 13.01 1.54 16.63
CA THR A 11 12.98 0.25 17.33
C THR A 11 11.53 -0.22 17.46
N LYS A 12 10.67 0.70 17.90
CA LYS A 12 9.25 0.42 18.07
C LYS A 12 8.53 0.25 16.74
N ALA A 13 8.91 1.00 15.71
CA ALA A 13 8.35 0.86 14.37
C ALA A 13 8.67 -0.51 13.76
N ILE A 14 9.92 -0.97 13.85
CA ILE A 14 10.32 -2.32 13.39
C ILE A 14 9.59 -3.40 14.19
N GLN A 15 9.44 -3.22 15.51
CA GLN A 15 8.66 -4.16 16.34
C GLN A 15 7.19 -4.25 15.89
N ASN A 16 6.58 -3.11 15.52
CA ASN A 16 5.21 -3.07 15.03
C ASN A 16 5.06 -3.71 13.63
N SER A 17 6.02 -3.46 12.74
CA SER A 17 6.01 -3.96 11.36
C SER A 17 6.49 -5.42 11.23
N GLY A 18 7.28 -5.91 12.18
CA GLY A 18 7.82 -7.27 12.21
C GLY A 18 9.23 -7.43 11.61
N SER A 19 9.64 -6.55 10.70
CA SER A 19 11.00 -6.52 10.13
C SER A 19 11.39 -5.12 9.64
N GLU A 20 12.70 -4.89 9.42
CA GLU A 20 13.20 -3.63 8.83
C GLU A 20 12.66 -3.43 7.40
N GLU A 21 12.56 -4.50 6.62
CA GLU A 21 12.02 -4.48 5.25
C GLU A 21 10.55 -4.02 5.23
N LEU A 22 9.69 -4.67 6.03
CA LEU A 22 8.28 -4.31 6.14
C LEU A 22 8.08 -2.89 6.71
N PHE A 23 8.98 -2.44 7.58
CA PHE A 23 8.98 -1.07 8.05
C PHE A 23 9.30 -0.08 6.91
N THR A 24 10.32 -0.35 6.09
CA THR A 24 10.66 0.52 4.95
C THR A 24 9.55 0.58 3.90
N GLU A 25 8.86 -0.53 3.65
CA GLU A 25 7.67 -0.56 2.77
C GLU A 25 6.56 0.31 3.32
N LEU A 26 6.26 0.16 4.62
CA LEU A 26 5.25 0.97 5.30
C LEU A 26 5.57 2.48 5.21
N LEU A 27 6.84 2.89 5.35
CA LEU A 27 7.22 4.30 5.17
C LEU A 27 6.93 4.81 3.76
N GLY A 28 7.14 3.97 2.74
CA GLY A 28 6.80 4.27 1.35
C GLY A 28 5.30 4.41 1.11
N ASP A 29 4.49 3.50 1.66
CA ASP A 29 3.03 3.57 1.59
C ASP A 29 2.48 4.83 2.27
N VAL A 30 3.02 5.15 3.45
CA VAL A 30 2.64 6.37 4.18
C VAL A 30 2.99 7.61 3.37
N TYR A 31 4.18 7.67 2.74
CA TYR A 31 4.55 8.78 1.87
C TYR A 31 3.54 8.97 0.72
N LYS A 32 3.12 7.88 0.07
CA LYS A 32 2.19 7.92 -1.06
C LYS A 32 0.79 8.40 -0.65
N LEU A 33 0.33 7.99 0.54
CA LEU A 33 -1.04 8.27 1.00
C LEU A 33 -1.17 9.50 1.91
N MET A 34 -0.07 10.07 2.41
CA MET A 34 -0.15 11.13 3.42
C MET A 34 -0.83 12.40 2.90
N ASP A 35 -0.55 12.82 1.66
CA ASP A 35 -1.13 14.04 1.10
C ASP A 35 -2.65 13.93 0.99
N ASP A 36 -3.13 12.81 0.45
CA ASP A 36 -4.57 12.55 0.30
C ASP A 36 -5.26 12.52 1.66
N LYS A 37 -4.67 11.85 2.66
CA LYS A 37 -5.22 11.82 4.01
C LYS A 37 -5.26 13.21 4.65
N ILE A 38 -4.20 14.01 4.49
CA ILE A 38 -4.15 15.37 5.01
C ILE A 38 -5.23 16.24 4.34
N ASN A 39 -5.34 16.17 3.01
CA ASN A 39 -6.34 16.91 2.24
C ASN A 39 -7.77 16.52 2.64
N LEU A 40 -8.02 15.23 2.92
CA LEU A 40 -9.31 14.76 3.43
C LEU A 40 -9.63 15.36 4.80
N VAL A 41 -8.67 15.36 5.74
CA VAL A 41 -8.86 15.96 7.06
C VAL A 41 -9.21 17.45 6.95
N GLU A 42 -8.47 18.20 6.13
CA GLU A 42 -8.74 19.63 5.90
C GLU A 42 -10.11 19.84 5.24
N SER A 43 -10.46 19.01 4.26
CA SER A 43 -11.75 19.08 3.56
C SER A 43 -12.92 18.84 4.51
N TYR A 44 -12.86 17.81 5.35
CA TYR A 44 -13.90 17.54 6.34
C TYR A 44 -14.00 18.65 7.38
N LEU A 45 -12.88 19.21 7.82
CA LEU A 45 -12.87 20.34 8.75
C LEU A 45 -13.50 21.60 8.15
N MET A 46 -13.16 21.92 6.89
CA MET A 46 -13.76 23.07 6.16
C MET A 46 -15.26 22.90 5.94
N GLN A 47 -15.72 21.67 5.68
CA GLN A 47 -17.14 21.35 5.49
C GLN A 47 -17.92 21.28 6.81
N GLY A 48 -17.23 21.33 7.97
CA GLY A 48 -17.85 21.15 9.28
C GLY A 48 -18.25 19.70 9.57
N ASP A 49 -17.76 18.74 8.80
CA ASP A 49 -18.03 17.31 8.97
C ASP A 49 -17.11 16.71 10.03
N ILE A 50 -17.45 16.98 11.29
CA ILE A 50 -16.64 16.55 12.44
C ILE A 50 -16.64 15.01 12.59
N GLN A 51 -17.67 14.32 12.10
CA GLN A 51 -17.72 12.87 12.15
C GLN A 51 -16.67 12.24 11.25
N ASN A 52 -16.66 12.59 9.96
CA ASN A 52 -15.67 12.08 9.03
C ASN A 52 -14.26 12.60 9.33
N PHE A 53 -14.13 13.85 9.81
CA PHE A 53 -12.88 14.35 10.38
C PHE A 53 -12.35 13.42 11.47
N THR A 54 -13.18 13.05 12.45
CA THR A 54 -12.79 12.18 13.58
C THR A 54 -12.34 10.80 13.10
N VAL A 55 -12.99 10.25 12.07
CA VAL A 55 -12.59 8.98 11.44
C VAL A 55 -11.21 9.10 10.78
N GLN A 56 -10.96 10.18 10.04
CA GLN A 56 -9.67 10.38 9.38
C GLN A 56 -8.52 10.62 10.38
N VAL A 57 -8.73 11.43 11.42
CA VAL A 57 -7.70 11.62 12.46
C VAL A 57 -7.43 10.34 13.24
N HIS A 58 -8.44 9.48 13.45
CA HIS A 58 -8.22 8.14 14.01
C HIS A 58 -7.32 7.28 13.10
N SER A 59 -7.56 7.31 11.79
CA SER A 59 -6.71 6.61 10.81
C SER A 59 -5.27 7.12 10.83
N LEU A 60 -5.08 8.45 10.87
CA LEU A 60 -3.75 9.08 10.94
C LEU A 60 -3.03 8.78 12.25
N LYS A 61 -3.74 8.77 13.39
CA LYS A 61 -3.20 8.33 14.68
C LYS A 61 -2.60 6.93 14.59
N THR A 62 -3.37 5.97 14.06
CA THR A 62 -2.90 4.59 13.92
C THR A 62 -1.69 4.52 13.00
N THR A 63 -1.72 5.24 11.88
CA THR A 63 -0.61 5.34 10.94
C THR A 63 0.66 5.87 11.62
N CYS A 64 0.57 6.97 12.37
CA CYS A 64 1.70 7.56 13.10
C CYS A 64 2.28 6.59 14.12
N ARG A 65 1.43 5.91 14.90
CA ARG A 65 1.89 4.90 15.88
C ARG A 65 2.55 3.70 15.24
N MET A 66 2.05 3.23 14.09
CA MET A 66 2.65 2.13 13.35
C MET A 66 4.07 2.47 12.91
N ILE A 67 4.27 3.66 12.31
CA ILE A 67 5.60 4.10 11.87
C ILE A 67 6.51 4.59 12.99
N GLY A 68 6.12 4.48 14.27
CA GLY A 68 6.93 4.92 15.40
C GLY A 68 6.90 6.42 15.71
N ALA A 69 6.08 7.21 15.00
CA ALA A 69 5.86 8.64 15.26
C ALA A 69 4.90 8.84 16.45
N MET A 70 5.39 8.54 17.66
CA MET A 70 4.57 8.46 18.87
C MET A 70 3.94 9.80 19.26
N ASP A 71 4.72 10.89 19.24
CA ASP A 71 4.25 12.22 19.62
C ASP A 71 3.13 12.71 18.68
N LEU A 72 3.32 12.55 17.36
CA LEU A 72 2.27 12.81 16.36
C LEU A 72 1.04 11.93 16.59
N GLY A 73 1.24 10.67 16.98
CA GLY A 73 0.15 9.78 17.37
C GLY A 73 -0.68 10.34 18.53
N GLU A 74 -0.04 10.95 19.54
CA GLU A 74 -0.74 11.59 20.66
C GLU A 74 -1.44 12.90 20.25
N ASP A 75 -0.85 13.66 19.33
CA ASP A 75 -1.48 14.85 18.75
C ASP A 75 -2.78 14.48 17.99
N PHE A 76 -2.74 13.46 17.13
CA PHE A 76 -3.94 12.97 16.44
C PHE A 76 -4.96 12.34 17.40
N PHE A 77 -4.51 11.72 18.49
CA PHE A 77 -5.41 11.24 19.54
C PHE A 77 -6.12 12.39 20.27
N THR A 78 -5.43 13.51 20.45
CA THR A 78 -6.03 14.73 21.01
C THR A 78 -7.10 15.28 20.07
N LEU A 79 -6.83 15.37 18.77
CA LEU A 79 -7.84 15.76 17.78
C LEU A 79 -9.03 14.79 17.74
N GLU A 80 -8.78 13.47 17.84
CA GLU A 80 -9.83 12.46 17.89
C GLU A 80 -10.76 12.67 19.10
N LYS A 81 -10.20 12.97 20.28
CA LYS A 81 -10.99 13.28 21.48
C LYS A 81 -11.83 14.54 21.31
N LEU A 82 -11.20 15.62 20.83
CA LEU A 82 -11.90 16.88 20.58
C LEU A 82 -13.02 16.70 19.55
N GLY A 83 -12.82 15.86 18.54
CA GLY A 83 -13.83 15.47 17.56
C GLY A 83 -15.01 14.73 18.19
N LYS A 84 -14.75 13.75 19.06
CA LYS A 84 -15.80 13.04 19.82
C LYS A 84 -16.58 13.97 20.76
N ASP A 85 -15.89 14.93 21.36
CA ASP A 85 -16.49 15.94 22.24
C ASP A 85 -17.13 17.11 21.47
N ASN A 86 -17.06 17.11 20.13
CA ASN A 86 -17.53 18.17 19.24
C ASN A 86 -16.97 19.57 19.59
N ASN A 87 -15.73 19.65 20.09
CA ASN A 87 -15.06 20.91 20.42
C ASN A 87 -14.43 21.56 19.18
N VAL A 88 -15.28 22.01 18.26
CA VAL A 88 -14.88 22.59 16.97
C VAL A 88 -13.87 23.74 17.09
N PRO A 89 -13.99 24.70 18.03
CA PRO A 89 -13.04 25.80 18.15
C PRO A 89 -11.59 25.33 18.38
N GLU A 90 -11.39 24.35 19.26
CA GLU A 90 -10.05 23.82 19.53
C GLU A 90 -9.54 22.93 18.38
N ILE A 91 -10.43 22.18 17.71
CA ILE A 91 -10.07 21.44 16.49
C ILE A 91 -9.52 22.39 15.42
N GLN A 92 -10.23 23.49 15.13
CA GLN A 92 -9.81 24.45 14.11
C GLN A 92 -8.48 25.12 14.43
N LYS A 93 -8.19 25.32 15.72
CA LYS A 93 -6.94 25.92 16.19
C LYS A 93 -5.75 24.97 16.14
N LEU A 94 -5.93 23.70 16.51
CA LEU A 94 -4.84 22.73 16.63
C LEU A 94 -4.53 21.99 15.33
N THR A 95 -5.55 21.70 14.52
CA THR A 95 -5.42 20.88 13.31
C THR A 95 -4.32 21.36 12.37
N PRO A 96 -4.20 22.67 12.03
CA PRO A 96 -3.18 23.12 11.07
C PRO A 96 -1.74 22.77 11.52
N GLY A 97 -1.41 23.02 12.78
CA GLY A 97 -0.06 22.75 13.30
C GLY A 97 0.28 21.26 13.36
N ILE A 98 -0.72 20.41 13.65
CA ILE A 98 -0.55 18.96 13.68
C ILE A 98 -0.36 18.41 12.26
N LEU A 99 -1.15 18.89 11.30
CA LEU A 99 -1.00 18.50 9.89
C LEU A 99 0.33 18.97 9.31
N ASP A 100 0.80 20.17 9.66
CA ASP A 100 2.11 20.66 9.23
C ASP A 100 3.26 19.82 9.81
N SER A 101 3.11 19.36 11.07
CA SER A 101 4.07 18.44 11.69
C SER A 101 4.11 17.08 10.96
N LEU A 102 2.95 16.58 10.52
CA LEU A 102 2.89 15.39 9.67
C LEU A 102 3.53 15.64 8.29
N ARG A 103 3.23 16.78 7.64
CA ARG A 103 3.85 17.16 6.35
C ARG A 103 5.36 17.28 6.45
N ALA A 104 5.89 17.74 7.59
CA ALA A 104 7.33 17.86 7.82
C ALA A 104 8.07 16.50 7.81
N LEU A 105 7.36 15.37 8.01
CA LEU A 105 7.95 14.04 7.85
C LEU A 105 8.16 13.65 6.39
N LYS A 106 7.38 14.21 5.46
CA LYS A 106 7.39 13.84 4.04
C LYS A 106 8.78 13.77 3.38
N PRO A 107 9.67 14.78 3.50
CA PRO A 107 11.00 14.71 2.90
C PRO A 107 11.87 13.58 3.44
N TYR A 108 11.64 13.17 4.70
CA TYR A 108 12.34 12.03 5.30
C TYR A 108 11.76 10.68 4.84
N LEU A 109 10.49 10.66 4.46
CA LEU A 109 9.83 9.47 3.91
C LEU A 109 10.09 9.29 2.41
N GLN A 110 10.40 10.37 1.68
CA GLN A 110 10.64 10.36 0.24
C GLN A 110 11.64 9.30 -0.25
N PRO A 111 12.78 9.03 0.42
CA PRO A 111 13.71 7.99 -0.02
C PRO A 111 13.12 6.59 0.00
N PHE A 112 12.11 6.34 0.83
CA PHE A 112 11.42 5.06 0.96
C PHE A 112 10.29 4.90 -0.07
N ALA A 113 9.82 6.01 -0.65
CA ALA A 113 8.80 6.00 -1.70
C ALA A 113 9.32 5.48 -3.04
N SER A 114 10.63 5.60 -3.28
CA SER A 114 11.31 5.12 -4.50
C SER A 114 11.71 3.66 -4.44
N ASN A 115 11.50 2.98 -3.30
CA ASN A 115 11.43 1.53 -3.31
C ASN A 115 10.02 1.19 -3.80
N ASP A 116 9.91 0.89 -5.09
CA ASP A 116 8.74 0.31 -5.76
C ASP A 116 8.42 -1.09 -5.19
N ASN A 117 8.06 -1.14 -3.91
CA ASN A 117 7.34 -2.22 -3.26
C ASN A 117 5.91 -1.75 -2.95
N THR A 118 5.30 -0.96 -3.84
CA THR A 118 3.86 -1.09 -4.02
C THR A 118 3.61 -2.52 -4.49
N GLY A 119 2.63 -3.21 -3.92
CA GLY A 119 2.26 -4.59 -4.26
C GLY A 119 1.85 -4.86 -5.72
N GLN A 120 2.12 -3.94 -6.64
CA GLN A 120 2.33 -4.22 -8.04
C GLN A 120 3.81 -3.98 -8.41
N LYS A 121 4.54 -5.05 -8.66
CA LYS A 121 5.87 -5.05 -9.27
C LYS A 121 5.79 -4.28 -10.59
N SER A 122 6.73 -3.37 -10.82
CA SER A 122 6.89 -2.69 -12.11
C SER A 122 6.98 -3.73 -13.24
N PHE A 123 6.42 -3.42 -14.41
CA PHE A 123 6.43 -4.30 -15.56
C PHE A 123 7.85 -4.78 -15.89
N ASP A 124 8.14 -6.07 -15.62
CA ASP A 124 9.39 -6.72 -15.98
C ASP A 124 9.10 -7.91 -16.88
N LYS A 125 9.40 -7.72 -18.18
CA LYS A 125 9.25 -8.74 -19.21
C LYS A 125 9.87 -10.09 -18.83
N ASN A 126 11.07 -10.08 -18.22
CA ASN A 126 11.76 -11.32 -17.86
C ASN A 126 11.08 -12.00 -16.68
N ALA A 127 10.64 -11.22 -15.69
CA ALA A 127 9.94 -11.74 -14.53
C ALA A 127 8.58 -12.34 -14.91
N LEU A 128 7.78 -11.64 -15.74
CA LEU A 128 6.52 -12.15 -16.28
C LEU A 128 6.75 -13.41 -17.12
N SER A 129 7.78 -13.41 -17.98
CA SER A 129 8.11 -14.58 -18.81
C SER A 129 8.44 -15.81 -17.97
N ASN A 130 9.17 -15.64 -16.86
CA ASN A 130 9.50 -16.73 -15.95
C ASN A 130 8.25 -17.28 -15.24
N ILE A 131 7.33 -16.42 -14.82
CA ILE A 131 6.09 -16.83 -14.16
C ILE A 131 5.17 -17.56 -15.16
N LEU A 132 5.05 -17.07 -16.40
CA LEU A 132 4.29 -17.74 -17.46
C LEU A 132 4.87 -19.12 -17.80
N ASN A 133 6.20 -19.24 -17.88
CA ASN A 133 6.85 -20.55 -18.07
C ASN A 133 6.63 -21.48 -16.86
N THR A 134 6.59 -20.94 -15.65
CA THR A 134 6.28 -21.69 -14.43
C THR A 134 4.84 -22.21 -14.46
N LEU A 135 3.88 -21.37 -14.88
CA LEU A 135 2.48 -21.79 -15.08
C LEU A 135 2.36 -22.91 -16.13
N ILE A 136 3.00 -22.73 -17.29
CA ILE A 136 3.00 -23.74 -18.37
C ILE A 136 3.54 -25.08 -17.85
N LYS A 137 4.64 -25.04 -17.09
CA LYS A 137 5.26 -26.23 -16.51
C LYS A 137 4.36 -26.86 -15.43
N ALA A 138 3.75 -26.05 -14.57
CA ALA A 138 2.83 -26.53 -13.53
C ALA A 138 1.62 -27.25 -14.15
N VAL A 139 1.09 -26.73 -15.27
CA VAL A 139 0.05 -27.41 -16.04
C VAL A 139 0.55 -28.75 -16.62
N ASP A 140 1.74 -28.79 -17.21
CA ASP A 140 2.33 -30.03 -17.76
C ASP A 140 2.61 -31.09 -16.68
N ASP A 141 3.00 -30.66 -15.48
CA ASP A 141 3.25 -31.51 -14.32
C ASP A 141 1.97 -31.81 -13.51
N PHE A 142 0.79 -31.33 -13.95
CA PHE A 142 -0.50 -31.44 -13.26
C PHE A 142 -0.48 -30.90 -11.81
N ASP A 143 0.38 -29.93 -11.53
CA ASP A 143 0.48 -29.24 -10.24
C ASP A 143 -0.47 -28.04 -10.19
N LEU A 144 -1.71 -28.31 -9.77
CA LEU A 144 -2.79 -27.33 -9.71
C LEU A 144 -2.49 -26.18 -8.72
N GLY A 145 -1.83 -26.51 -7.61
CA GLY A 145 -1.47 -25.52 -6.60
C GLY A 145 -0.40 -24.55 -7.13
N ALA A 146 0.60 -25.08 -7.83
CA ALA A 146 1.61 -24.24 -8.47
C ALA A 146 1.03 -23.39 -9.62
N ALA A 147 0.03 -23.90 -10.36
CA ALA A 147 -0.64 -23.16 -11.42
C ALA A 147 -1.46 -21.97 -10.87
N GLU A 148 -2.23 -22.18 -9.80
CA GLU A 148 -2.95 -21.10 -9.12
C GLU A 148 -1.99 -20.04 -8.55
N GLU A 149 -0.90 -20.48 -7.92
CA GLU A 149 0.09 -19.58 -7.31
C GLU A 149 0.81 -18.74 -8.37
N ALA A 150 1.23 -19.35 -9.49
CA ALA A 150 1.85 -18.63 -10.61
C ALA A 150 0.90 -17.56 -11.19
N THR A 151 -0.39 -17.85 -11.26
CA THR A 151 -1.39 -16.90 -11.80
C THR A 151 -1.64 -15.73 -10.86
N LYS A 152 -1.71 -15.98 -9.54
CA LYS A 152 -1.77 -14.91 -8.52
C LYS A 152 -0.55 -14.00 -8.57
N GLN A 153 0.63 -14.57 -8.81
CA GLN A 153 1.85 -13.78 -8.96
C GLN A 153 1.80 -12.85 -10.19
N LEU A 154 1.09 -13.21 -11.27
CA LEU A 154 0.93 -12.32 -12.44
C LEU A 154 0.08 -11.09 -12.13
N PHE A 155 -0.95 -11.19 -11.27
CA PHE A 155 -1.73 -10.02 -10.83
C PHE A 155 -0.95 -9.03 -9.96
N SER A 156 0.16 -9.48 -9.38
CA SER A 156 1.05 -8.62 -8.62
C SER A 156 1.96 -7.76 -9.50
N TYR A 157 1.74 -7.65 -10.82
CA TYR A 157 2.49 -6.75 -11.70
C TYR A 157 1.60 -5.66 -12.29
N ASP A 158 2.15 -4.45 -12.41
CA ASP A 158 1.50 -3.35 -13.13
C ASP A 158 1.63 -3.58 -14.64
N CYS A 159 0.51 -3.83 -15.30
CA CYS A 159 0.43 -4.20 -16.70
C CYS A 159 -0.46 -3.21 -17.45
N HIS A 160 -0.15 -2.95 -18.73
CA HIS A 160 -1.05 -2.18 -19.59
C HIS A 160 -2.40 -2.91 -19.78
N GLU A 161 -3.44 -2.14 -20.13
CA GLU A 161 -4.84 -2.58 -20.18
C GLU A 161 -5.03 -3.92 -20.91
N GLU A 162 -4.45 -4.07 -22.12
CA GLU A 162 -4.55 -5.30 -22.93
C GLU A 162 -3.95 -6.54 -22.24
N LEU A 163 -2.85 -6.37 -21.50
CA LEU A 163 -2.19 -7.46 -20.79
C LEU A 163 -2.93 -7.81 -19.50
N SER A 164 -3.49 -6.81 -18.80
CA SER A 164 -4.32 -7.04 -17.62
C SER A 164 -5.58 -7.83 -17.94
N GLU A 165 -6.21 -7.57 -19.10
CA GLU A 165 -7.36 -8.36 -19.58
C GLU A 165 -6.97 -9.82 -19.83
N LYS A 166 -5.81 -10.07 -20.45
CA LYS A 166 -5.30 -11.42 -20.71
C LYS A 166 -4.95 -12.18 -19.43
N ILE A 167 -4.34 -11.51 -18.44
CA ILE A 167 -4.05 -12.12 -17.12
C ILE A 167 -5.35 -12.45 -16.38
N THR A 168 -6.37 -11.59 -16.47
CA THR A 168 -7.70 -11.84 -15.88
C THR A 168 -8.39 -13.05 -16.52
N ALA A 169 -8.28 -13.20 -17.85
CA ALA A 169 -8.78 -14.37 -18.55
C ALA A 169 -8.04 -15.65 -18.13
N LEU A 170 -6.73 -15.57 -17.92
CA LEU A 170 -5.88 -16.68 -17.48
C LEU A 170 -6.30 -17.21 -16.09
N ASP A 171 -6.55 -16.31 -15.15
CA ASP A 171 -7.05 -16.64 -13.80
C ASP A 171 -8.38 -17.38 -13.82
N LYS A 172 -9.29 -16.93 -14.68
CA LYS A 172 -10.59 -17.56 -14.86
C LYS A 172 -10.46 -18.98 -15.40
N LEU A 173 -9.56 -19.20 -16.37
CA LEU A 173 -9.31 -20.53 -16.94
C LEU A 173 -8.71 -21.47 -15.89
N VAL A 174 -7.72 -21.00 -15.12
CA VAL A 174 -7.11 -21.79 -14.02
C VAL A 174 -8.15 -22.12 -12.94
N SER A 175 -8.98 -21.16 -12.54
CA SER A 175 -10.05 -21.35 -11.55
C SER A 175 -11.14 -22.34 -12.02
N ASN A 176 -11.41 -22.38 -13.33
CA ASN A 176 -12.35 -23.32 -13.93
C ASN A 176 -11.74 -24.69 -14.22
N LEU A 177 -10.44 -24.88 -13.93
CA LEU A 177 -9.67 -26.08 -14.24
C LEU A 177 -9.50 -26.32 -15.76
N ASP A 178 -9.64 -25.27 -16.59
CA ASP A 178 -9.46 -25.28 -18.04
C ASP A 178 -7.97 -25.13 -18.40
N TYR A 179 -7.14 -26.05 -17.92
CA TYR A 179 -5.68 -25.93 -17.95
C TYR A 179 -5.04 -25.95 -19.35
N ASP A 180 -5.61 -26.71 -20.28
CA ASP A 180 -5.15 -26.73 -21.68
C ASP A 180 -5.32 -25.35 -22.34
N GLU A 181 -6.46 -24.69 -22.11
CA GLU A 181 -6.74 -23.35 -22.61
C GLU A 181 -5.89 -22.29 -21.89
N ALA A 182 -5.70 -22.42 -20.57
CA ALA A 182 -4.82 -21.55 -19.80
C ALA A 182 -3.37 -21.60 -20.32
N LYS A 183 -2.87 -22.80 -20.63
CA LYS A 183 -1.53 -22.99 -21.19
C LYS A 183 -1.34 -22.31 -22.54
N GLU A 184 -2.33 -22.43 -23.43
CA GLU A 184 -2.26 -21.78 -24.74
C GLU A 184 -2.32 -20.25 -24.62
N LEU A 185 -3.18 -19.72 -23.74
CA LEU A 185 -3.23 -18.28 -23.46
C LEU A 185 -1.91 -17.77 -22.86
N ALA A 186 -1.31 -18.52 -21.94
CA ALA A 186 -0.01 -18.18 -21.35
C ALA A 186 1.10 -18.07 -22.41
N LYS A 187 1.13 -18.99 -23.40
CA LYS A 187 2.08 -18.93 -24.53
C LYS A 187 1.84 -17.74 -25.45
N GLN A 188 0.57 -17.38 -25.68
CA GLN A 188 0.22 -16.20 -26.48
C GLN A 188 0.66 -14.91 -25.79
N ILE A 189 0.45 -14.80 -24.48
CA ILE A 189 0.96 -13.68 -23.67
C ILE A 189 2.49 -13.64 -23.77
N LEU A 190 3.17 -14.77 -23.55
CA LEU A 190 4.63 -14.87 -23.62
C LEU A 190 5.21 -14.42 -24.98
N SER A 191 4.50 -14.72 -26.06
CA SER A 191 4.90 -14.32 -27.43
C SER A 191 4.63 -12.84 -27.74
N SER A 192 3.78 -12.19 -26.95
CA SER A 192 3.34 -10.81 -27.13
C SER A 192 4.05 -9.82 -26.18
N LEU A 193 4.74 -10.33 -25.16
CA LEU A 193 5.65 -9.57 -24.28
C LEU A 193 6.92 -9.17 -25.04
#